data_AF-A0A1V3WQ25-F1
#
_entry.id   AF-A0A1V3WQ25-F1
#
_cell.length_a   1.000
_cell.length_b   1.000
_cell.length_c   1.000
_cell.angle_alpha   90.00
_cell.angle_beta   90.00
_cell.angle_gamma   90.00
#
_symmetry.space_group_name_H-M   'P 1'
#
loop_
_entity.id
_entity.type
_entity.pdbx_description
1 polymer ?
#
loop_
_entity_poly.entity_id
_entity_poly.type
_entity_poly.pdbx_seq_one_letter_code
_entity_poly.pdbx_strand_id
1 'polypeptide(L)'
;MFHQSGGCCDGSSPMCYPHGDFLVGDRDVLLGVLDVTEEGVPVWISGPQYQAQYREQHTQLVIDVVPGRGSGFSLEAPEGVRFLSRGRVFTDEEKALVKGIPVITGLAYARGERPPVRGEVVADNSPGACRATGA
;
A
#
# COMPACT_ATOMS: atom_id res chain seq x y z
N MET A 1 2.47 -9.55 1.29
CA MET A 1 1.53 -8.66 0.55
C MET A 1 0.91 -7.67 1.52
N PHE A 2 0.47 -6.52 1.04
CA PHE A 2 -0.30 -5.57 1.86
C PHE A 2 -1.77 -5.52 1.44
N HIS A 3 -2.65 -5.35 2.42
CA HIS A 3 -4.03 -4.93 2.19
C HIS A 3 -4.33 -3.67 3.00
N GLN A 4 -4.62 -2.58 2.32
CA GLN A 4 -5.06 -1.32 2.92
C GLN A 4 -6.46 -1.51 3.50
N SER A 5 -6.53 -1.55 4.82
CA SER A 5 -7.82 -1.61 5.52
C SER A 5 -8.47 -0.23 5.59
N GLY A 6 -9.77 -0.19 5.86
CA GLY A 6 -10.54 1.06 6.01
C GLY A 6 -11.64 0.93 7.05
N GLY A 7 -11.30 0.30 8.18
CA GLY A 7 -12.21 0.04 9.30
C GLY A 7 -11.89 0.86 10.55
N CYS A 8 -12.87 0.94 11.45
CA CYS A 8 -12.79 1.69 12.70
C CYS A 8 -11.96 1.00 13.80
N CYS A 9 -11.76 -0.33 13.73
CA CYS A 9 -11.15 -1.12 14.81
C CYS A 9 -9.63 -1.28 14.68
N ASP A 10 -9.08 -1.34 13.47
CA ASP A 10 -7.62 -1.41 13.21
C ASP A 10 -7.06 -0.10 12.60
N GLY A 11 -7.91 0.93 12.51
CA GLY A 11 -7.62 2.15 11.77
C GLY A 11 -7.48 1.91 10.27
N SER A 12 -7.19 2.96 9.51
CA SER A 12 -6.82 2.89 8.09
C SER A 12 -5.39 2.37 7.91
N SER A 13 -5.03 1.31 8.63
CA SER A 13 -3.65 0.79 8.65
C SER A 13 -3.44 -0.19 7.49
N PRO A 14 -2.25 -0.18 6.86
CA PRO A 14 -1.92 -1.17 5.86
C PRO A 14 -1.49 -2.45 6.57
N MET A 15 -2.21 -3.54 6.31
CA MET A 15 -1.98 -4.84 6.94
C MET A 15 -1.04 -5.69 6.08
N CYS A 16 0.04 -6.20 6.66
CA CYS A 16 1.01 -7.06 5.97
C CYS A 16 0.71 -8.54 6.26
N TYR A 17 0.51 -9.33 5.21
CA TYR A 17 0.25 -10.77 5.28
C TYR A 17 1.30 -11.56 4.49
N PRO A 18 1.52 -12.85 4.81
CA PRO A 18 2.26 -13.73 3.92
C PRO A 18 1.67 -13.72 2.51
N HIS A 19 2.51 -13.98 1.51
CA HIS A 19 2.06 -13.97 0.13
C HIS A 19 1.01 -15.07 -0.10
N GLY A 20 -0.21 -14.68 -0.49
CA GLY A 20 -1.30 -15.62 -0.78
C GLY A 20 -2.23 -15.94 0.40
N ASP A 21 -1.90 -15.54 1.62
CA ASP A 21 -2.71 -15.84 2.82
C ASP A 21 -3.97 -14.96 2.92
N PHE A 22 -3.92 -13.75 2.35
CA PHE A 22 -5.10 -12.90 2.21
C PHE A 22 -5.73 -13.12 0.83
N LEU A 23 -7.02 -13.46 0.81
CA LEU A 23 -7.78 -13.65 -0.43
C LEU A 23 -8.07 -12.29 -1.09
N VAL A 24 -7.43 -12.03 -2.23
CA VAL A 24 -7.71 -10.87 -3.08
C VAL A 24 -8.96 -11.17 -3.91
N GLY A 25 -9.99 -10.35 -3.76
CA GLY A 25 -11.22 -10.46 -4.53
C GLY A 25 -11.07 -9.88 -5.96
N ASP A 26 -11.94 -10.32 -6.87
CA ASP A 26 -11.92 -9.88 -8.29
C ASP A 26 -11.98 -8.36 -8.48
N ARG A 27 -12.60 -7.66 -7.52
CA ARG A 27 -12.81 -6.20 -7.54
C ARG A 27 -11.86 -5.44 -6.62
N ASP A 28 -10.97 -6.13 -5.92
CA ASP A 28 -9.91 -5.44 -5.20
C ASP A 28 -8.98 -4.77 -6.21
N VAL A 29 -8.47 -3.61 -5.85
CA VAL A 29 -7.67 -2.76 -6.71
C VAL A 29 -6.23 -2.80 -6.25
N LEU A 30 -5.31 -3.00 -7.20
CA LEU A 30 -3.88 -2.89 -6.97
C LEU A 30 -3.51 -1.41 -6.92
N LEU A 31 -3.03 -0.94 -5.76
CA LEU A 31 -2.50 0.42 -5.60
C LEU A 31 -1.06 0.54 -6.10
N GLY A 32 -0.31 -0.56 -6.04
CA GLY A 32 1.08 -0.64 -6.49
C GLY A 32 1.75 -1.94 -6.08
N VAL A 33 2.99 -2.11 -6.53
CA VAL A 33 3.86 -3.22 -6.13
C VAL A 33 5.14 -2.62 -5.59
N LEU A 34 5.44 -2.82 -4.29
CA LEU A 34 6.65 -2.31 -3.66
C LEU A 34 7.87 -3.13 -4.11
N ASP A 35 8.98 -2.46 -4.40
CA ASP A 35 10.22 -3.10 -4.86
C ASP A 35 11.08 -3.59 -3.68
N VAL A 36 10.55 -4.52 -2.89
CA VAL A 36 11.23 -5.10 -1.71
C VAL A 36 11.88 -6.46 -2.04
N THR A 37 11.29 -7.21 -2.97
CA THR A 37 11.76 -8.54 -3.40
C THR A 37 11.81 -8.60 -4.93
N GLU A 38 12.45 -9.63 -5.50
CA GLU A 38 12.49 -9.82 -6.97
C GLU A 38 11.09 -9.87 -7.58
N GLU A 39 10.14 -10.50 -6.90
CA GLU A 39 8.73 -10.59 -7.31
C GLU A 39 7.93 -9.32 -7.00
N GLY A 40 8.42 -8.50 -6.07
CA GLY A 40 7.74 -7.33 -5.53
C GLY A 40 6.60 -7.69 -4.57
N VAL A 41 6.21 -6.71 -3.74
CA VAL A 41 5.15 -6.90 -2.74
C VAL A 41 3.91 -6.10 -3.14
N PRO A 42 2.80 -6.76 -3.55
CA PRO A 42 1.62 -6.05 -3.99
C PRO A 42 0.86 -5.42 -2.82
N VAL A 43 0.31 -4.24 -3.06
CA VAL A 43 -0.52 -3.46 -2.12
C VAL A 43 -1.94 -3.37 -2.67
N TRP A 44 -2.89 -3.94 -1.95
CA TRP A 44 -4.28 -4.04 -2.35
C TRP A 44 -5.18 -3.12 -1.53
N ILE A 45 -6.33 -2.77 -2.08
CA ILE A 45 -7.42 -2.11 -1.37
C ILE A 45 -8.75 -2.62 -1.94
N SER A 46 -9.82 -2.63 -1.14
CA SER A 46 -11.13 -3.03 -1.70
C SER A 46 -11.63 -2.01 -2.72
N GLY A 47 -12.36 -2.49 -3.73
CA GLY A 47 -12.97 -1.65 -4.76
C GLY A 47 -13.80 -0.48 -4.20
N PRO A 48 -14.71 -0.68 -3.22
CA PRO A 48 -15.46 0.41 -2.61
C PRO A 48 -14.59 1.47 -1.92
N GLN A 49 -13.54 1.05 -1.21
CA GLN A 49 -12.59 1.96 -0.57
C GLN A 49 -11.78 2.74 -1.59
N TYR A 50 -11.33 2.09 -2.66
CA TYR A 50 -10.67 2.77 -3.78
C TYR A 50 -11.54 3.87 -4.36
N GLN A 51 -12.84 3.59 -4.59
CA GLN A 51 -13.77 4.60 -5.09
C GLN A 51 -14.05 5.73 -4.08
N ALA A 52 -13.96 5.47 -2.78
CA ALA A 52 -14.15 6.49 -1.76
C ALA A 52 -12.91 7.38 -1.56
N GLN A 53 -11.71 6.81 -1.69
CA GLN A 53 -10.46 7.46 -1.25
C GLN A 53 -9.54 7.89 -2.41
N TYR A 54 -9.61 7.19 -3.55
CA TYR A 54 -8.66 7.34 -4.66
C TYR A 54 -9.34 7.61 -6.01
N ARG A 55 -10.66 7.82 -6.04
CA ARG A 55 -11.42 8.07 -7.28
C ARG A 55 -10.87 9.23 -8.10
N GLU A 56 -10.36 10.27 -7.45
CA GLU A 56 -9.80 11.45 -8.10
C GLU A 56 -8.27 11.37 -8.29
N GLN A 57 -7.64 10.28 -7.80
CA GLN A 57 -6.20 10.00 -7.96
C GLN A 57 -5.30 11.18 -7.58
N HIS A 58 -5.67 11.92 -6.54
CA HIS A 58 -4.93 13.12 -6.11
C HIS A 58 -3.79 12.83 -5.13
N THR A 59 -3.72 11.62 -4.58
CA THR A 59 -2.78 11.27 -3.52
C THR A 59 -2.08 9.93 -3.77
N GLN A 60 -0.79 9.91 -3.49
CA GLN A 60 0.02 8.71 -3.34
C GLN A 60 -0.19 8.13 -1.94
N LEU A 61 -0.37 6.81 -1.87
CA LEU A 61 -0.25 6.07 -0.61
C LEU A 61 1.24 5.89 -0.29
N VAL A 62 1.65 6.35 0.89
CA VAL A 62 2.96 6.09 1.48
C VAL A 62 2.76 5.17 2.68
N ILE A 63 3.52 4.08 2.75
CA ILE A 63 3.50 3.12 3.86
C ILE A 63 4.77 3.33 4.67
N ASP A 64 4.64 3.90 5.86
CA ASP A 64 5.73 4.07 6.81
C ASP A 64 5.84 2.87 7.75
N VAL A 65 7.05 2.60 8.23
CA VAL A 65 7.34 1.66 9.33
C VAL A 65 7.82 2.47 10.52
N VAL A 66 7.14 2.34 11.67
CA VAL A 66 7.51 3.07 12.88
C VAL A 66 7.50 2.15 14.11
N PRO A 67 8.27 2.46 15.18
CA PRO A 67 8.15 1.75 16.44
C PRO A 67 6.72 1.78 16.98
N GLY A 68 6.24 0.65 17.50
CA GLY A 68 4.93 0.55 18.11
C GLY A 68 4.29 -0.83 17.98
N ARG A 69 3.08 -0.95 18.53
CA ARG A 69 2.31 -2.19 18.44
C ARG A 69 1.63 -2.28 17.07
N GLY A 70 2.01 -3.27 16.25
CA GLY A 70 1.32 -3.64 15.02
C GLY A 70 -0.09 -4.21 15.28
N SER A 71 -0.90 -4.32 14.23
CA SER A 71 -2.21 -4.97 14.34
C SER A 71 -2.05 -6.48 14.52
N GLY A 72 -2.91 -7.10 15.33
CA GLY A 72 -2.72 -8.49 15.77
C GLY A 72 -2.70 -9.56 14.67
N PHE A 73 -3.16 -9.23 13.46
CA PHE A 73 -3.14 -10.12 12.29
C PHE A 73 -2.02 -9.79 11.29
N SER A 74 -1.24 -8.74 11.54
CA SER A 74 -0.20 -8.25 10.63
C SER A 74 1.15 -8.83 10.99
N LEU A 75 1.99 -9.10 9.98
CA LEU A 75 3.27 -9.78 10.14
C LEU A 75 4.27 -9.06 11.05
N GLU A 76 4.18 -7.74 11.18
CA GLU A 76 5.07 -6.95 12.01
C GLU A 76 4.65 -6.92 13.49
N ALA A 77 3.50 -7.48 13.85
CA ALA A 77 3.00 -7.49 15.23
C ALA A 77 4.01 -7.97 16.29
N PRO A 78 4.79 -9.05 16.06
CA PRO A 78 5.82 -9.49 17.02
C PRO A 78 7.13 -8.68 16.94
N GLU A 79 7.30 -7.82 15.94
CA GLU A 79 8.57 -7.15 15.62
C GLU A 79 8.74 -5.80 16.33
N GLY A 80 7.79 -5.39 17.17
CA GLY A 80 7.84 -4.12 17.90
C GLY A 80 7.70 -2.88 17.02
N VAL A 81 7.27 -3.05 15.78
CA VAL A 81 6.96 -1.97 14.82
C VAL A 81 5.51 -2.07 14.36
N ARG A 82 5.05 -1.03 13.66
CA ARG A 82 3.73 -0.96 13.03
C ARG A 82 3.83 -0.23 11.69
N PHE A 83 2.95 -0.58 10.77
CA PHE A 83 2.80 0.18 9.54
C PHE A 83 1.82 1.35 9.68
N LEU A 84 2.08 2.45 8.97
CA LEU A 84 1.23 3.63 8.90
C LEU A 84 0.95 4.02 7.45
N SER A 85 -0.32 4.27 7.13
CA SER A 85 -0.69 4.88 5.85
C SER A 85 -0.59 6.39 5.93
N ARG A 86 0.07 7.01 4.95
CA ARG A 86 0.13 8.46 4.75
C ARG A 86 -0.26 8.81 3.32
N GLY A 87 -0.80 10.01 3.14
CA GLY A 87 -1.07 10.57 1.83
C GLY A 87 -0.02 11.61 1.46
N ARG A 88 0.60 11.48 0.30
CA ARG A 88 1.33 12.59 -0.35
C ARG A 88 0.49 13.08 -1.53
N VAL A 89 0.27 14.38 -1.63
CA VAL A 89 -0.41 14.96 -2.80
C VAL A 89 0.52 14.86 -4.00
N PHE A 90 0.00 14.33 -5.11
CA PHE A 90 0.74 14.27 -6.36
C PHE A 90 0.95 15.68 -6.96
N THR A 91 2.11 15.91 -7.58
CA THR A 91 2.30 17.07 -8.46
C THR A 91 1.38 16.97 -9.69
N ASP A 92 1.26 18.05 -10.45
CA ASP A 92 0.42 18.04 -11.67
C ASP A 92 0.94 17.04 -12.71
N GLU A 93 2.26 16.90 -12.83
CA GLU A 93 2.91 15.91 -13.69
C GLU A 93 2.60 14.49 -13.22
N GLU A 94 2.72 14.22 -11.92
CA GLU A 94 2.44 12.91 -11.34
C GLU A 94 0.95 12.54 -11.49
N LYS A 95 0.03 13.49 -11.27
CA LYS A 95 -1.41 13.29 -11.51
C LYS A 95 -1.69 12.93 -12.96
N ALA A 96 -1.05 13.63 -13.90
CA ALA A 96 -1.23 13.36 -15.33
C ALA A 96 -0.74 11.95 -15.71
N LEU A 97 0.40 11.53 -15.15
CA LEU A 97 0.94 10.18 -15.35
C LEU A 97 0.01 9.11 -14.79
N VAL A 98 -0.41 9.24 -13.52
CA VAL A 98 -1.26 8.24 -12.83
C VAL A 98 -2.62 8.11 -13.52
N LYS A 99 -3.21 9.21 -13.99
CA LYS A 99 -4.48 9.20 -14.73
C LYS A 99 -4.43 8.41 -16.04
N GLY A 100 -3.24 8.29 -16.63
CA GLY A 100 -3.01 7.49 -17.84
C GLY A 100 -2.80 5.99 -17.56
N ILE A 101 -2.61 5.59 -16.31
CA ILE A 101 -2.35 4.20 -15.94
C ILE A 101 -3.67 3.47 -15.71
N PRO A 102 -3.91 2.31 -16.36
CA PRO A 102 -5.12 1.54 -16.13
C PRO A 102 -5.15 0.99 -14.70
N VAL A 103 -6.34 0.99 -14.10
CA VAL A 103 -6.57 0.39 -12.80
C VAL A 103 -6.56 -1.13 -12.94
N ILE A 104 -5.60 -1.79 -12.30
CA ILE A 104 -5.51 -3.25 -12.28
C ILE A 104 -6.35 -3.79 -11.12
N THR A 105 -7.32 -4.64 -11.42
CA THR A 105 -8.12 -5.34 -10.41
C THR A 105 -7.52 -6.70 -10.05
N GLY A 106 -8.00 -7.34 -8.98
CA GLY A 106 -7.60 -8.70 -8.59
C GLY A 106 -7.79 -9.70 -9.75
N LEU A 107 -8.89 -9.60 -10.49
CA LEU A 107 -9.14 -10.44 -11.67
C LEU A 107 -8.11 -10.20 -12.79
N ALA A 108 -7.80 -8.94 -13.09
CA ALA A 108 -6.81 -8.58 -14.11
C ALA A 108 -5.40 -9.08 -13.73
N TYR A 109 -5.03 -8.90 -12.45
CA TYR A 109 -3.76 -9.37 -11.93
C TYR A 109 -3.64 -10.90 -11.95
N ALA A 110 -4.72 -11.62 -11.63
CA ALA A 110 -4.76 -13.09 -11.73
C ALA A 110 -4.57 -13.59 -13.18
N ARG A 111 -4.93 -12.77 -14.18
CA ARG A 111 -4.69 -13.04 -15.62
C ARG A 111 -3.28 -12.67 -16.09
N GLY A 112 -2.43 -12.14 -15.21
CA GLY A 112 -1.05 -11.80 -15.52
C GLY A 112 -0.79 -10.32 -15.77
N GLU A 113 -1.79 -9.43 -15.64
CA GLU A 113 -1.55 -7.99 -15.75
C GLU A 113 -0.70 -7.48 -14.59
N ARG A 114 0.28 -6.62 -14.88
CA ARG A 114 1.22 -6.06 -13.90
C ARG A 114 1.39 -4.57 -14.14
N PRO A 115 1.62 -3.76 -13.08
CA PRO A 115 1.87 -2.34 -13.26
C PRO A 115 3.20 -2.12 -14.00
N PRO A 116 3.30 -1.06 -14.82
CA PRO A 116 4.52 -0.78 -15.59
C PRO A 116 5.69 -0.30 -14.73
N VAL A 117 5.41 0.18 -13.52
CA VAL A 117 6.38 0.73 -12.57
C VAL A 117 6.09 0.17 -11.19
N ARG A 118 7.15 -0.17 -10.45
CA ARG A 118 7.07 -0.56 -9.04
C ARG A 118 7.25 0.65 -8.13
N GLY A 119 6.60 0.62 -6.98
CA GLY A 119 6.75 1.63 -5.93
C GLY A 119 8.13 1.53 -5.30
N GLU A 120 8.80 2.67 -5.20
CA GLU A 120 10.10 2.80 -4.57
C GLU A 120 10.04 2.43 -3.07
N VAL A 121 11.09 1.77 -2.61
CA VAL A 121 11.34 1.51 -1.19
C VAL A 121 12.46 2.41 -0.74
N VAL A 122 12.14 3.41 0.08
CA VAL A 122 13.14 4.32 0.63
C VAL A 122 13.67 3.70 1.92
N ALA A 123 14.91 3.19 1.87
CA ALA A 123 15.63 2.81 3.08
C ALA A 123 16.17 4.07 3.77
N ASP A 124 16.05 4.11 5.09
CA ASP A 124 16.57 5.14 6.00
C ASP A 124 15.84 6.49 6.03
N ASN A 125 16.18 7.27 7.08
CA ASN A 125 15.67 8.60 7.48
C ASN A 125 15.86 9.72 6.43
N SER A 126 15.82 9.39 5.14
CA SER A 126 15.77 10.30 4.01
C SER A 126 14.64 11.33 4.20
N PRO A 127 14.79 12.58 3.73
CA PRO A 127 13.77 13.60 3.87
C PRO A 127 12.43 13.13 3.30
N GLY A 128 11.43 12.90 4.18
CA GLY A 128 10.12 12.36 3.81
C GLY A 128 9.80 10.99 4.43
N ALA A 129 10.81 10.23 4.85
CA ALA A 129 10.63 9.03 5.66
C ALA A 129 10.38 9.43 7.12
N CYS A 130 9.48 8.71 7.80
CA CYS A 130 9.27 8.96 9.22
C CYS A 130 10.53 8.61 10.01
N ARG A 131 11.08 9.59 10.76
CA ARG A 131 12.22 9.30 11.63
C ARG A 131 11.77 8.30 12.69
N ALA A 132 12.49 7.17 12.78
CA ALA A 132 12.39 6.31 13.94
C ALA A 132 12.94 7.09 15.15
N THR A 133 12.08 7.85 15.83
CA THR A 133 12.43 8.43 17.12
C THR A 133 12.43 7.29 18.12
N GLY A 134 13.63 6.77 18.41
CA GLY A 134 13.85 5.75 19.43
C GLY A 134 13.41 6.26 20.80
N ALA A 135 12.83 5.36 21.59
CA ALA A 135 12.74 5.48 23.04
C ALA A 135 14.04 4.98 23.68
#